data_AF-A0A9R0XK76-F1
#
_entry.id   AF-A0A9R0XK76-F1
#
_cell.length_a   1.000
_cell.length_b   1.000
_cell.length_c   1.000
_cell.angle_alpha   90.00
_cell.angle_beta   90.00
_cell.angle_gamma   90.00
#
_symmetry.space_group_name_H-M   'P 1'
#
loop_
_entity.id
_entity.type
_entity.pdbx_description
1 polymer ?
#
loop_
_entity_poly.entity_id
_entity_poly.type
_entity_poly.pdbx_seq_one_letter_code
_entity_poly.pdbx_strand_id
1 'polypeptide(L)'
;MVSYNPESKSRAVNREVLSELIKLHGKTSLGGKLPAYDGRKSLYTAGSLPFESEEFSVTLVDPEKKDKEKAEREYKITIRIAGRTDLYHLQQFLKGRQRDMPQETIQVLDVVLRESPSWNYVTVSRSFFSTTFGHRGDVGEGLECWRGYYQSLRPTQMGLSLNIDISATSFFKPVTVVQFVLEFLNLRDASRPLTDRDRVKIKKALRGVRVETNHQEDQIRRYKITGITPVPMSQLIFPVDERGTRMSVVQYFMQRYKYNLQYTSWPCLQSGSDARPVYLPMEACKIVEGQRYSKKLNDKQVTNILRATCQRPQQREQSIREMVLHNKYAEDKFAQEFGINVCSDLVSVPARVLPPPMLRYHDSGKEKTCAPSVGQWSMINKKMINGGIIDNWACVSFSRIPPEEVHRFCCDLIQMCNMTGMSVNPRPLVDNRSANPNHIENALRDVYRRTTEMLGKQGHEKQLQLLIVILPEVSGSYGKIKKVCETDLGIVSQCCLPRHAARPNKQYLENVALKINVKVGGRNTVLERAFVRNGIPFVSEVPTIIFGADVTHPPPGEDSASSIAAVVASMDWPEITKYRGLVSAQPHRQEIIEDLFSVTKDPKRGNVNGGMIRELLIAFRRKTGRRPERILFYRMA
;
A
#
# COMPACT_ATOMS: atom_id res chain seq x y z
N MET A 1 31.12 10.90 -7.70
CA MET A 1 30.76 9.90 -6.66
C MET A 1 31.33 10.37 -5.33
N VAL A 2 30.57 10.18 -4.25
CA VAL A 2 30.94 10.57 -2.88
C VAL A 2 30.99 9.33 -2.00
N SER A 3 32.03 9.21 -1.18
CA SER A 3 32.14 8.21 -0.11
C SER A 3 32.42 8.89 1.23
N TYR A 4 31.90 8.29 2.30
CA TYR A 4 32.00 8.79 3.66
C TYR A 4 32.71 7.77 4.55
N ASN A 5 33.61 8.24 5.40
CA ASN A 5 34.17 7.47 6.49
C ASN A 5 34.05 8.26 7.81
N PRO A 6 33.29 7.77 8.80
CA PRO A 6 32.54 6.51 8.82
C PRO A 6 31.33 6.51 7.87
N GLU A 7 30.98 5.34 7.31
CA GLU A 7 29.77 5.21 6.49
C GLU A 7 28.51 5.52 7.31
N SER A 8 27.65 6.39 6.78
CA SER A 8 26.34 6.70 7.36
C SER A 8 25.20 6.20 6.47
N LYS A 9 24.25 5.50 7.11
CA LYS A 9 23.00 5.05 6.47
C LYS A 9 21.94 6.16 6.39
N SER A 10 22.16 7.29 7.06
CA SER A 10 21.21 8.39 7.14
C SER A 10 21.47 9.41 6.04
N ARG A 11 20.51 9.56 5.11
CA ARG A 11 20.58 10.60 4.06
C ARG A 11 20.67 12.00 4.64
N ALA A 12 19.97 12.27 5.75
CA ALA A 12 19.98 13.58 6.40
C ALA A 12 21.37 13.94 6.92
N VAL A 13 22.04 12.99 7.60
CA VAL A 13 23.42 13.18 8.08
C VAL A 13 24.36 13.38 6.90
N ASN A 14 24.24 12.57 5.84
CA ASN A 14 25.12 12.71 4.67
C ASN A 14 24.98 14.06 3.99
N ARG A 15 23.76 14.61 3.93
CA ARG A 15 23.49 15.96 3.43
C ARG A 15 24.13 17.01 4.34
N GLU A 16 23.93 16.91 5.66
CA GLU A 16 24.50 17.84 6.65
C GLU A 16 26.03 17.90 6.58
N VAL A 17 26.69 16.73 6.54
CA VAL A 17 28.14 16.61 6.35
C VAL A 17 28.58 17.32 5.06
N LEU A 18 27.86 17.09 3.96
CA LEU A 18 28.19 17.72 2.69
C LEU A 18 27.93 19.23 2.69
N SER A 19 26.92 19.72 3.41
CA SER A 19 26.68 21.16 3.55
C SER A 19 27.84 21.87 4.25
N GLU A 20 28.37 21.27 5.33
CA GLU A 20 29.53 21.86 5.99
C GLU A 20 30.78 21.78 5.10
N LEU A 21 30.95 20.70 4.32
CA LEU A 21 32.00 20.65 3.28
C LEU A 21 31.86 21.80 2.27
N ILE A 22 30.67 22.02 1.72
CA ILE A 22 30.41 23.07 0.73
C ILE A 22 30.65 24.45 1.34
N LYS A 23 30.31 24.65 2.61
CA LYS A 23 30.57 25.90 3.32
C LYS A 23 32.07 26.18 3.50
N LEU A 24 32.86 25.16 3.83
CA LEU A 24 34.31 25.29 4.05
C LEU A 24 35.12 25.34 2.74
N HIS A 25 34.77 24.49 1.77
CA HIS A 25 35.55 24.25 0.55
C HIS A 25 34.88 24.70 -0.74
N GLY A 26 33.67 25.27 -0.67
CA GLY A 26 32.86 25.65 -1.84
C GLY A 26 33.55 26.67 -2.75
N LYS A 27 34.09 27.74 -2.16
CA LYS A 27 34.79 28.80 -2.91
C LYS A 27 36.21 28.43 -3.32
N THR A 28 36.82 27.48 -2.61
CA THR A 28 38.22 27.05 -2.82
C THR A 28 38.25 25.78 -3.65
N SER A 29 38.35 24.60 -3.03
CA SER A 29 38.54 23.31 -3.73
C SER A 29 37.40 22.95 -4.68
N LEU A 30 36.15 23.36 -4.42
CA LEU A 30 35.04 23.10 -5.35
C LEU A 30 34.95 24.11 -6.51
N GLY A 31 35.83 25.12 -6.53
CA GLY A 31 35.92 26.10 -7.62
C GLY A 31 34.67 26.97 -7.77
N GLY A 32 33.98 27.27 -6.67
CA GLY A 32 32.78 28.12 -6.64
C GLY A 32 31.50 27.45 -7.15
N LYS A 33 31.54 26.16 -7.51
CA LYS A 33 30.38 25.43 -8.05
C LYS A 33 29.37 25.07 -6.98
N LEU A 34 28.10 24.99 -7.37
CA LEU A 34 27.01 24.57 -6.49
C LEU A 34 26.59 23.12 -6.78
N PRO A 35 27.06 22.12 -6.01
CA PRO A 35 26.78 20.72 -6.30
C PRO A 35 25.37 20.28 -5.87
N ALA A 36 24.68 19.52 -6.72
CA ALA A 36 23.45 18.82 -6.37
C ALA A 36 23.76 17.38 -5.89
N TYR A 37 23.05 16.88 -4.89
CA TYR A 37 23.41 15.64 -4.21
C TYR A 37 22.20 14.73 -3.95
N ASP A 38 22.34 13.43 -4.19
CA ASP A 38 21.25 12.46 -3.98
C ASP A 38 21.04 12.05 -2.51
N GLY A 39 21.88 12.54 -1.59
CA GLY A 39 21.89 12.17 -0.18
C GLY A 39 22.59 10.83 0.11
N ARG A 40 23.21 10.19 -0.90
CA ARG A 40 23.88 8.89 -0.77
C ARG A 40 25.31 8.87 -1.31
N LYS A 41 25.48 8.77 -2.63
CA LYS A 41 26.78 8.52 -3.28
C LYS A 41 26.96 9.33 -4.56
N SER A 42 25.92 10.02 -5.04
CA SER A 42 25.93 10.68 -6.34
C SER A 42 25.83 12.18 -6.16
N LEU A 43 26.89 12.87 -6.55
CA LEU A 43 27.02 14.32 -6.52
C LEU A 43 27.31 14.82 -7.93
N TYR A 44 26.60 15.86 -8.33
CA TYR A 44 26.60 16.41 -9.67
C TYR A 44 26.96 17.89 -9.63
N THR A 45 27.69 18.36 -10.62
CA THR A 45 28.09 19.77 -10.77
C THR A 45 27.91 20.22 -12.21
N ALA A 46 27.62 21.51 -12.43
CA ALA A 46 27.66 22.11 -13.75
C ALA A 46 29.13 22.34 -14.15
N GLY A 47 29.64 21.52 -15.07
CA GLY A 47 31.05 21.51 -15.46
C GLY A 47 31.95 20.67 -14.55
N SER A 48 33.24 20.59 -14.86
CA SER A 48 34.19 19.76 -14.11
C SER A 48 34.70 20.44 -12.84
N LEU A 49 34.84 19.68 -11.75
CA LEU A 49 35.59 20.11 -10.56
C LEU A 49 37.09 20.27 -10.91
N PRO A 50 37.84 21.11 -10.16
CA PRO A 50 39.27 21.34 -10.44
C PRO A 50 40.18 20.16 -10.03
N PHE A 51 39.60 19.00 -9.73
CA PHE A 51 40.28 17.76 -9.35
C PHE A 51 39.53 16.54 -9.89
N GLU A 52 40.24 15.42 -10.08
CA GLU A 52 39.62 14.13 -10.42
C GLU A 52 39.20 13.33 -9.19
N SER A 53 39.98 13.44 -8.10
CA SER A 53 39.68 12.85 -6.79
C SER A 53 40.33 13.68 -5.70
N GLU A 54 39.57 14.05 -4.68
CA GLU A 54 40.07 14.79 -3.50
C GLU A 54 39.38 14.25 -2.23
N GLU A 55 40.13 14.23 -1.12
CA GLU A 55 39.62 13.86 0.20
C GLU A 55 39.54 15.12 1.09
N PHE A 56 38.42 15.26 1.77
CA PHE A 56 38.12 16.36 2.68
C PHE A 56 37.87 15.81 4.08
N SER A 57 38.32 16.53 5.11
CA SER A 57 37.94 16.26 6.51
C SER A 57 36.96 17.33 6.97
N VAL A 58 35.79 16.90 7.45
CA VAL A 58 34.77 17.80 7.99
C VAL A 58 34.35 17.30 9.36
N THR A 59 34.40 18.18 10.34
CA THR A 59 33.94 17.88 11.70
C THR A 59 32.52 18.39 11.88
N LEU A 60 31.60 17.49 12.20
CA LEU A 60 30.28 17.88 12.69
C LEU A 60 30.28 17.86 14.21
N VAL A 61 29.79 18.94 14.82
CA VAL A 61 29.49 18.97 16.24
C VAL A 61 28.10 18.35 16.42
N ASP A 62 28.03 17.23 17.12
CA ASP A 62 26.78 16.61 17.54
C ASP A 62 26.16 17.47 18.66
N PRO A 63 25.09 18.24 18.39
CA PRO A 63 24.47 19.09 19.41
C PRO A 63 23.90 18.27 20.58
N GLU A 64 23.76 16.95 20.45
CA GLU A 64 23.16 16.05 21.44
C GLU A 64 24.18 15.50 22.47
N LYS A 65 25.49 15.75 22.29
CA LYS A 65 26.56 15.29 23.20
C LYS A 65 27.45 16.46 23.64
N LYS A 66 27.24 16.99 24.85
CA LYS A 66 28.04 18.10 25.41
C LYS A 66 29.36 17.68 26.08
N ASP A 67 29.74 16.39 26.09
CA ASP A 67 31.08 15.99 26.51
C ASP A 67 32.07 16.34 25.39
N LYS A 68 32.96 17.31 25.64
CA LYS A 68 33.84 17.96 24.65
C LYS A 68 34.67 16.99 23.79
N GLU A 69 35.00 15.80 24.28
CA GLU A 69 35.78 14.80 23.52
C GLU A 69 34.93 13.86 22.65
N LYS A 70 33.61 13.79 22.85
CA LYS A 70 32.67 12.92 22.10
C LYS A 70 31.63 13.68 21.27
N ALA A 71 31.65 15.00 21.33
CA ALA A 71 30.75 15.91 20.61
C ALA A 71 31.14 16.05 19.14
N GLU A 72 32.44 16.08 18.86
CA GLU A 72 32.96 16.29 17.53
C GLU A 72 33.16 14.96 16.82
N ARG A 73 32.49 14.79 15.68
CA ARG A 73 32.66 13.63 14.83
C ARG A 73 33.25 14.06 13.51
N GLU A 74 34.50 13.66 13.30
CA GLU A 74 35.17 13.86 12.02
C GLU A 74 34.62 12.87 10.98
N TYR A 75 34.35 13.40 9.79
CA TYR A 75 33.99 12.66 8.60
C TYR A 75 35.03 12.92 7.52
N LYS A 76 35.64 11.86 7.01
CA LYS A 76 36.45 11.91 5.79
C LYS A 76 35.55 11.66 4.59
N ILE A 77 35.57 12.59 3.65
CA ILE A 77 34.70 12.61 2.49
C ILE A 77 35.57 12.60 1.25
N THR A 78 35.48 11.53 0.47
CA THR A 78 36.19 11.46 -0.82
C THR A 78 35.22 11.78 -1.94
N ILE A 79 35.55 12.79 -2.75
CA ILE A 79 34.81 13.13 -3.96
C ILE A 79 35.68 12.72 -5.15
N ARG A 80 35.17 11.84 -6.01
CA ARG A 80 35.85 11.41 -7.24
C ARG A 80 34.95 11.45 -8.46
N ILE A 81 35.51 11.76 -9.63
CA ILE A 81 34.81 11.68 -10.91
C ILE A 81 34.44 10.22 -11.18
N ALA A 82 33.16 9.98 -11.50
CA ALA A 82 32.66 8.64 -11.83
C ALA A 82 32.18 8.51 -13.27
N GLY A 83 31.88 9.63 -13.92
CA GLY A 83 31.37 9.67 -15.28
C GLY A 83 30.98 11.09 -15.66
N ARG A 84 30.70 11.30 -16.95
CA ARG A 84 30.18 12.55 -17.50
C ARG A 84 28.87 12.22 -18.20
N THR A 85 27.82 12.98 -17.91
CA THR A 85 26.52 12.79 -18.56
C THR A 85 26.48 13.42 -19.94
N ASP A 86 25.93 12.68 -20.89
CA ASP A 86 25.77 13.13 -22.27
C ASP A 86 24.39 13.76 -22.50
N LEU A 87 24.37 15.10 -22.56
CA LEU A 87 23.18 15.87 -22.92
C LEU A 87 22.84 15.78 -24.41
N TYR A 88 23.81 15.49 -25.27
CA TYR A 88 23.56 15.31 -26.70
C TYR A 88 22.77 14.02 -26.96
N HIS A 89 23.10 12.92 -26.27
CA HIS A 89 22.29 11.70 -26.30
C HIS A 89 20.85 11.99 -25.86
N LEU A 90 20.64 12.72 -24.75
CA LEU A 90 19.30 13.14 -24.34
C LEU A 90 18.56 13.91 -25.45
N GLN A 91 19.23 14.85 -26.13
CA GLN A 91 18.62 15.58 -27.24
C GLN A 91 18.26 14.67 -28.43
N GLN A 92 19.10 13.69 -28.78
CA GLN A 92 18.79 12.76 -29.87
C GLN A 92 17.64 11.81 -29.50
N PHE A 93 17.58 11.36 -28.24
CA PHE A 93 16.47 10.56 -27.72
C PHE A 93 15.14 11.32 -27.78
N LEU A 94 15.12 12.58 -27.31
CA LEU A 94 13.91 13.42 -27.35
C LEU A 94 13.45 13.74 -28.78
N LYS A 95 14.38 13.79 -29.75
CA LYS A 95 14.08 13.93 -31.19
C LYS A 95 13.66 12.61 -31.85
N GLY A 96 13.61 11.50 -31.11
CA GLY A 96 13.28 10.17 -31.63
C GLY A 96 14.35 9.56 -32.55
N ARG A 97 15.57 10.11 -32.56
CA ARG A 97 16.70 9.63 -33.37
C ARG A 97 17.46 8.49 -32.69
N GLN A 98 17.45 8.46 -31.36
CA GLN A 98 17.92 7.34 -30.53
C GLN A 98 16.74 6.74 -29.77
N ARG A 99 16.77 5.43 -29.54
CA ARG A 99 15.68 4.67 -28.89
C ARG A 99 16.00 4.32 -27.45
N ASP A 100 17.28 4.18 -27.14
CA ASP A 100 17.83 3.99 -25.82
C ASP A 100 17.61 5.25 -24.96
N MET A 101 16.95 5.07 -23.82
CA MET A 101 16.64 6.18 -22.93
C MET A 101 17.85 6.48 -22.04
N PRO A 102 18.40 7.72 -22.04
CA PRO A 102 19.54 8.09 -21.20
C PRO A 102 19.09 8.32 -19.75
N GLN A 103 18.82 7.22 -19.04
CA GLN A 103 18.24 7.21 -17.70
C GLN A 103 19.12 7.94 -16.68
N GLU A 104 20.45 7.82 -16.80
CA GLU A 104 21.40 8.50 -15.92
C GLU A 104 21.27 10.02 -16.05
N THR A 105 21.26 10.55 -17.28
CA THR A 105 21.10 11.99 -17.54
C THR A 105 19.77 12.52 -16.98
N ILE A 106 18.67 11.80 -17.17
CA ILE A 106 17.36 12.18 -16.62
C ILE A 106 17.39 12.15 -15.09
N GLN A 107 18.06 11.16 -14.49
CA GLN A 107 18.23 11.07 -13.04
C GLN A 107 19.04 12.23 -12.48
N VAL A 108 20.08 12.71 -13.17
CA VAL A 108 20.84 13.90 -12.75
C VAL A 108 19.93 15.11 -12.67
N LEU A 109 19.18 15.38 -13.74
CA LEU A 109 18.25 16.52 -13.78
C LEU A 109 17.13 16.41 -12.73
N ASP A 110 16.63 15.19 -12.46
CA ASP A 110 15.67 14.95 -11.36
C ASP A 110 16.29 15.25 -9.99
N VAL A 111 17.55 14.87 -9.75
CA VAL A 111 18.25 15.16 -8.49
C VAL A 111 18.47 16.66 -8.31
N VAL A 112 18.89 17.38 -9.36
CA VAL A 112 19.09 18.83 -9.34
C VAL A 112 17.80 19.55 -8.92
N LEU A 113 16.68 19.26 -9.59
CA LEU A 113 15.38 19.88 -9.27
C LEU A 113 14.86 19.51 -7.88
N ARG A 114 15.44 18.51 -7.22
CA ARG A 114 15.04 18.01 -5.90
C ARG A 114 15.97 18.45 -4.79
N GLU A 115 17.06 19.14 -5.10
CA GLU A 115 18.07 19.50 -4.11
C GLU A 115 17.49 20.46 -3.06
N SER A 116 17.00 21.64 -3.47
CA SER A 116 16.36 22.61 -2.58
C SER A 116 15.21 22.04 -1.74
N PRO A 117 14.19 21.38 -2.32
CA PRO A 117 13.09 20.85 -1.50
C PRO A 117 13.51 19.72 -0.56
N SER A 118 14.62 19.00 -0.85
CA SER A 118 15.17 18.01 0.07
C SER A 118 15.75 18.61 1.35
N TRP A 119 16.15 19.88 1.31
CA TRP A 119 16.62 20.64 2.47
C TRP A 119 15.47 21.27 3.27
N ASN A 120 14.47 21.77 2.57
CA ASN A 120 13.40 22.55 3.19
C ASN A 120 12.26 21.70 3.75
N TYR A 121 12.08 20.46 3.25
CA TYR A 121 10.90 19.66 3.53
C TYR A 121 11.23 18.21 3.91
N VAL A 122 10.27 17.54 4.56
CA VAL A 122 10.41 16.12 4.86
C VAL A 122 10.26 15.32 3.57
N THR A 123 11.36 14.71 3.14
CA THR A 123 11.41 13.93 1.90
C THR A 123 11.00 12.48 2.14
N VAL A 124 9.99 12.03 1.40
CA VAL A 124 9.52 10.64 1.42
C VAL A 124 9.45 10.13 -0.02
N SER A 125 10.36 9.23 -0.37
CA SER A 125 10.50 8.72 -1.75
C SER A 125 10.76 9.85 -2.77
N ARG A 126 9.74 10.24 -3.55
CA ARG A 126 9.75 11.32 -4.55
C ARG A 126 8.82 12.48 -4.18
N SER A 127 8.35 12.50 -2.93
CA SER A 127 7.42 13.51 -2.44
C SER A 127 8.03 14.30 -1.29
N PHE A 128 7.59 15.55 -1.15
CA PHE A 128 8.03 16.51 -0.14
C PHE A 128 6.84 16.95 0.70
N PHE A 129 6.99 16.89 2.03
CA PHE A 129 5.90 17.17 2.98
C PHE A 129 6.31 18.25 3.97
N SER A 130 5.36 19.13 4.28
CA SER A 130 5.55 20.22 5.24
C SER A 130 4.24 20.61 5.89
N THR A 131 4.32 21.11 7.11
CA THR A 131 3.21 21.72 7.83
C THR A 131 2.86 23.12 7.30
N THR A 132 3.72 23.70 6.44
CA THR A 132 3.48 24.98 5.76
C THR A 132 2.56 24.86 4.55
N PHE A 133 2.31 23.66 4.04
CA PHE A 133 1.49 23.42 2.83
C PHE A 133 -0.02 23.32 3.11
N GLY A 134 -0.48 23.84 4.26
CA GLY A 134 -1.89 23.86 4.66
C GLY A 134 -2.13 23.23 6.04
N HIS A 135 -3.41 23.17 6.44
CA HIS A 135 -3.78 22.73 7.78
C HIS A 135 -3.46 21.25 8.05
N ARG A 136 -3.00 20.98 9.28
CA ARG A 136 -2.81 19.62 9.82
C ARG A 136 -4.19 18.99 10.03
N GLY A 137 -4.50 17.95 9.26
CA GLY A 137 -5.75 17.20 9.46
C GLY A 137 -5.56 16.16 10.57
N ASP A 138 -6.43 16.10 11.57
CA ASP A 138 -6.36 15.03 12.58
C ASP A 138 -6.77 13.68 11.96
N VAL A 139 -5.88 12.71 12.02
CA VAL A 139 -6.12 11.35 11.54
C VAL A 139 -6.66 10.47 12.67
N GLY A 140 -6.38 10.83 13.93
CA GLY A 140 -6.74 10.10 15.14
C GLY A 140 -5.63 9.17 15.63
N GLU A 141 -5.72 8.77 16.91
CA GLU A 141 -4.75 7.88 17.58
C GLU A 141 -3.31 8.43 17.57
N GLY A 142 -3.15 9.73 17.82
CA GLY A 142 -1.83 10.38 17.86
C GLY A 142 -1.20 10.64 16.49
N LEU A 143 -1.97 10.53 15.40
CA LEU A 143 -1.52 10.79 14.03
C LEU A 143 -2.17 12.03 13.43
N GLU A 144 -1.42 12.72 12.57
CA GLU A 144 -1.89 13.85 11.78
C GLU A 144 -1.54 13.68 10.30
N CYS A 145 -2.26 14.38 9.43
CA CYS A 145 -2.08 14.36 7.99
C CYS A 145 -1.30 15.59 7.56
N TRP A 146 -0.17 15.38 6.88
CA TRP A 146 0.60 16.46 6.27
C TRP A 146 0.34 16.48 4.78
N ARG A 147 0.22 17.69 4.23
CA ARG A 147 0.17 17.94 2.79
C ARG A 147 1.58 18.05 2.23
N GLY A 148 1.68 17.85 0.93
CA GLY A 148 2.93 17.82 0.20
C GLY A 148 2.68 17.73 -1.29
N TYR A 149 3.75 17.48 -2.02
CA TYR A 149 3.67 17.26 -3.45
C TYR A 149 4.64 16.16 -3.89
N TYR A 150 4.25 15.42 -4.92
CA TYR A 150 5.11 14.52 -5.68
C TYR A 150 5.83 15.31 -6.76
N GLN A 151 7.08 14.94 -7.01
CA GLN A 151 7.87 15.49 -8.10
C GLN A 151 8.61 14.38 -8.85
N SER A 152 8.51 14.38 -10.17
CA SER A 152 9.41 13.57 -11.01
C SER A 152 9.61 14.18 -12.38
N LEU A 153 10.85 14.19 -12.87
CA LEU A 153 11.13 14.51 -14.26
C LEU A 153 10.86 13.31 -15.17
N ARG A 154 10.15 13.51 -16.29
CA ARG A 154 9.77 12.45 -17.24
C ARG A 154 10.06 12.87 -18.68
N PRO A 155 10.64 11.99 -19.51
CA PRO A 155 10.68 12.22 -20.94
C PRO A 155 9.31 11.97 -21.57
N THR A 156 8.89 12.87 -22.45
CA THR A 156 7.64 12.77 -23.22
C THR A 156 7.90 13.12 -24.69
N GLN A 157 6.90 12.94 -25.56
CA GLN A 157 6.99 13.36 -26.96
C GLN A 157 7.14 14.89 -27.13
N MET A 158 6.82 15.68 -26.10
CA MET A 158 6.96 17.14 -26.12
C MET A 158 8.30 17.60 -25.53
N GLY A 159 9.18 16.66 -25.13
CA GLY A 159 10.41 16.94 -24.40
C GLY A 159 10.36 16.47 -22.95
N LEU A 160 11.24 17.00 -22.11
CA LEU A 160 11.22 16.73 -20.68
C LEU A 160 10.04 17.46 -20.03
N SER A 161 9.30 16.76 -19.17
CA SER A 161 8.16 17.29 -18.44
C SER A 161 8.33 17.03 -16.95
N LEU A 162 8.21 18.09 -16.15
CA LEU A 162 8.18 17.99 -14.71
C LEU A 162 6.77 17.62 -14.25
N ASN A 163 6.61 16.40 -13.74
CA ASN A 163 5.34 15.93 -13.21
C ASN A 163 5.22 16.31 -11.73
N ILE A 164 4.24 17.16 -11.42
CA ILE A 164 3.88 17.61 -10.07
C ILE A 164 2.45 17.18 -9.76
N ASP A 165 2.24 16.60 -8.59
CA ASP A 165 0.90 16.27 -8.08
C ASP A 165 0.83 16.51 -6.57
N ILE A 166 -0.34 16.87 -6.06
CA ILE A 166 -0.56 17.05 -4.62
C ILE A 166 -0.59 15.69 -3.93
N SER A 167 0.11 15.59 -2.81
CA SER A 167 0.24 14.39 -2.01
C SER A 167 -0.12 14.68 -0.56
N ALA A 168 -0.55 13.64 0.15
CA ALA A 168 -0.81 13.69 1.57
C ALA A 168 -0.48 12.35 2.23
N THR A 169 0.09 12.37 3.43
CA THR A 169 0.41 11.15 4.18
C THR A 169 0.37 11.40 5.68
N SER A 170 0.31 10.33 6.47
CA SER A 170 0.29 10.39 7.92
C SER A 170 1.67 10.59 8.55
N PHE A 171 1.70 11.42 9.58
CA PHE A 171 2.83 11.70 10.46
C PHE A 171 2.40 11.52 11.91
N PHE A 172 3.37 11.23 12.79
CA PHE A 172 3.11 11.27 14.23
C PHE A 172 2.92 12.72 14.68
N LYS A 173 1.90 12.97 15.52
CA LYS A 173 1.72 14.27 16.16
C LYS A 173 2.92 14.58 17.07
N PRO A 174 3.45 15.81 17.08
CA PRO A 174 4.55 16.21 17.97
C PRO A 174 4.05 16.52 19.39
N VAL A 175 3.44 15.54 20.04
CA VAL A 175 2.86 15.63 21.40
C VAL A 175 3.70 14.88 22.43
N THR A 176 3.43 15.08 23.72
CA THR A 176 4.05 14.26 24.77
C THR A 176 3.69 12.79 24.57
N VAL A 177 4.58 11.89 24.99
CA VAL A 177 4.32 10.45 24.80
C VAL A 177 3.12 10.00 25.63
N VAL A 178 2.87 10.63 26.78
CA VAL A 178 1.63 10.43 27.55
C VAL A 178 0.41 10.78 26.72
N GLN A 179 0.35 11.98 26.13
CA GLN A 179 -0.78 12.40 25.30
C GLN A 179 -1.00 11.45 24.12
N PHE A 180 0.09 11.02 23.46
CA PHE A 180 0.02 10.02 22.40
C PHE A 180 -0.62 8.71 22.89
N VAL A 181 -0.20 8.19 24.06
CA VAL A 181 -0.74 6.95 24.63
C VAL A 181 -2.22 7.08 24.96
N LEU A 182 -2.64 8.21 25.53
CA LEU A 182 -4.04 8.49 25.84
C LEU A 182 -4.91 8.50 24.57
N GLU A 183 -4.47 9.19 23.51
CA GLU A 183 -5.16 9.21 22.22
C GLU A 183 -5.18 7.83 21.54
N PHE A 184 -4.04 7.13 21.55
CA PHE A 184 -3.86 5.86 20.86
C PHE A 184 -4.67 4.71 21.48
N LEU A 185 -4.74 4.68 22.82
CA LEU A 185 -5.53 3.68 23.55
C LEU A 185 -6.96 4.14 23.87
N ASN A 186 -7.30 5.40 23.54
CA ASN A 186 -8.58 6.03 23.88
C ASN A 186 -8.87 5.98 25.39
N LEU A 187 -7.86 6.28 26.21
CA LEU A 187 -7.95 6.33 27.66
C LEU A 187 -8.40 7.71 28.14
N ARG A 188 -9.40 7.74 29.02
CA ARG A 188 -9.87 8.97 29.69
C ARG A 188 -9.22 9.21 31.04
N ASP A 189 -8.77 8.14 31.69
CA ASP A 189 -8.18 8.15 33.02
C ASP A 189 -6.77 7.58 32.94
N ALA A 190 -5.79 8.42 33.30
CA ALA A 190 -4.38 8.12 33.23
C ALA A 190 -3.81 7.61 34.57
N SER A 191 -4.62 7.58 35.64
CA SER A 191 -4.20 7.13 36.97
C SER A 191 -4.01 5.61 37.05
N ARG A 192 -4.68 4.86 36.18
CA ARG A 192 -4.64 3.39 36.17
C ARG A 192 -3.34 2.86 35.54
N PRO A 193 -2.79 1.75 36.07
CA PRO A 193 -1.70 1.03 35.42
C PRO A 193 -2.11 0.52 34.03
N LEU A 194 -1.17 0.53 33.09
CA LEU A 194 -1.39 -0.03 31.76
C LEU A 194 -1.41 -1.56 31.80
N THR A 195 -2.38 -2.17 31.11
CA THR A 195 -2.42 -3.64 30.97
C THR A 195 -1.27 -4.14 30.09
N ASP A 196 -0.85 -5.40 30.24
CA ASP A 196 0.17 -6.00 29.39
C ASP A 196 -0.21 -5.97 27.90
N ARG A 197 -1.50 -6.16 27.59
CA ARG A 197 -2.04 -6.04 26.23
C ARG A 197 -1.79 -4.65 25.66
N ASP A 198 -2.03 -3.60 26.44
CA ASP A 198 -1.85 -2.23 26.00
C ASP A 198 -0.38 -1.85 25.91
N ARG A 199 0.46 -2.31 26.85
CA ARG A 199 1.92 -2.18 26.78
C ARG A 199 2.47 -2.77 25.48
N VAL A 200 2.02 -3.96 25.08
CA VAL A 200 2.44 -4.59 23.82
C VAL A 200 1.98 -3.78 22.60
N LYS A 201 0.76 -3.22 22.62
CA LYS A 201 0.29 -2.31 21.55
C LYS A 201 1.15 -1.05 21.44
N ILE A 202 1.42 -0.38 22.57
CA ILE A 202 2.26 0.83 22.62
C ILE A 202 3.67 0.51 22.12
N LYS A 203 4.27 -0.59 22.60
CA LYS A 203 5.58 -1.07 22.13
C LYS A 203 5.58 -1.24 20.62
N LYS A 204 4.54 -1.90 20.06
CA LYS A 204 4.43 -2.07 18.61
C LYS A 204 4.26 -0.73 17.90
N ALA A 205 3.52 0.23 18.45
CA ALA A 205 3.27 1.53 17.84
C ALA A 205 4.52 2.42 17.81
N LEU A 206 5.20 2.57 18.95
CA LEU A 206 6.29 3.53 19.16
C LEU A 206 7.69 2.97 18.84
N ARG A 207 7.86 1.66 18.63
CA ARG A 207 9.17 1.10 18.24
C ARG A 207 9.73 1.79 17.00
N GLY A 208 10.93 2.34 17.11
CA GLY A 208 11.65 3.06 16.07
C GLY A 208 11.35 4.55 15.98
N VAL A 209 10.36 5.05 16.72
CA VAL A 209 10.02 6.49 16.80
C VAL A 209 11.07 7.20 17.64
N ARG A 210 11.44 8.42 17.22
CA ARG A 210 12.33 9.31 17.97
C ARG A 210 11.54 10.21 18.89
N VAL A 211 12.02 10.39 20.11
CA VAL A 211 11.49 11.31 21.10
C VAL A 211 12.58 12.25 21.57
N GLU A 212 12.19 13.43 22.00
CA GLU A 212 13.06 14.41 22.64
C GLU A 212 12.68 14.58 24.11
N THR A 213 13.67 14.77 24.97
CA THR A 213 13.45 14.98 26.40
C THR A 213 13.03 16.42 26.68
N ASN A 214 12.06 16.60 27.58
CA ASN A 214 11.51 17.92 27.94
C ASN A 214 11.62 18.23 29.45
N HIS A 215 12.33 17.42 30.24
CA HIS A 215 12.50 17.62 31.69
C HIS A 215 13.64 18.58 32.05
N GLN A 216 14.44 19.02 31.07
CA GLN A 216 15.48 20.04 31.21
C GLN A 216 15.38 21.01 30.04
N GLU A 217 15.26 22.31 30.32
CA GLU A 217 15.10 23.35 29.29
C GLU A 217 16.39 23.55 28.46
N ASP A 218 17.56 23.40 29.09
CA ASP A 218 18.88 23.63 28.45
C ASP A 218 19.50 22.41 27.75
N GLN A 219 18.85 21.23 27.84
CA GLN A 219 19.37 19.96 27.33
C GLN A 219 18.27 19.10 26.70
N ILE A 220 17.87 19.46 25.48
CA ILE A 220 17.00 18.61 24.66
C ILE A 220 17.84 17.51 24.03
N ARG A 221 17.64 16.26 24.45
CA ARG A 221 18.29 15.08 23.89
C ARG A 221 17.30 14.24 23.12
N ARG A 222 17.70 13.69 21.97
CA ARG A 222 16.85 12.81 21.18
C ARG A 222 17.22 11.35 21.38
N TYR A 223 16.20 10.51 21.46
CA TYR A 223 16.34 9.08 21.66
C TYR A 223 15.44 8.32 20.70
N LYS A 224 15.93 7.21 20.15
CA LYS A 224 15.13 6.29 19.35
C LYS A 224 14.57 5.20 20.27
N ILE A 225 13.25 5.06 20.31
CA ILE A 225 12.59 4.06 21.15
C ILE A 225 12.88 2.66 20.59
N THR A 226 13.47 1.79 21.41
CA THR A 226 13.72 0.38 21.11
C THR A 226 12.69 -0.53 21.76
N GLY A 227 12.13 -0.13 22.90
CA GLY A 227 11.16 -0.93 23.65
C GLY A 227 10.37 -0.15 24.70
N ILE A 228 9.58 -0.88 25.48
CA ILE A 228 8.81 -0.41 26.64
C ILE A 228 9.08 -1.40 27.76
N THR A 229 9.38 -0.91 28.96
CA THR A 229 9.75 -1.77 30.10
C THR A 229 8.58 -2.66 30.54
N PRO A 230 8.85 -3.89 31.01
CA PRO A 230 7.78 -4.81 31.41
C PRO A 230 7.19 -4.48 32.79
N VAL A 231 7.90 -3.70 33.60
CA VAL A 231 7.49 -3.29 34.95
C VAL A 231 7.20 -1.79 35.02
N PRO A 232 6.36 -1.34 35.98
CA PRO A 232 6.15 0.06 36.29
C PRO A 232 7.47 0.78 36.64
N MET A 233 7.55 2.07 36.33
CA MET A 233 8.75 2.85 36.57
C MET A 233 9.08 3.03 38.06
N SER A 234 8.07 2.95 38.94
CA SER A 234 8.25 2.93 40.40
C SER A 234 9.01 1.70 40.90
N GLN A 235 8.90 0.57 40.20
CA GLN A 235 9.54 -0.71 40.53
C GLN A 235 10.80 -0.98 39.69
N LEU A 236 11.07 -0.13 38.69
CA LEU A 236 12.19 -0.31 37.78
C LEU A 236 13.48 0.22 38.40
N ILE A 237 14.31 -0.69 38.92
CA ILE A 237 15.60 -0.39 39.53
C ILE A 237 16.73 -0.58 38.52
N PHE A 238 17.60 0.43 38.37
CA PHE A 238 18.71 0.40 37.43
C PHE A 238 20.01 0.95 38.07
N PRO A 239 21.20 0.53 37.59
CA PRO A 239 22.47 1.08 38.04
C PRO A 239 22.63 2.51 37.49
N VAL A 240 22.92 3.47 38.39
CA VAL A 240 23.03 4.90 38.04
C VAL A 240 24.48 5.33 37.81
N ASP A 241 25.43 4.62 38.41
CA ASP A 241 26.86 4.90 38.31
C ASP A 241 27.66 3.59 38.18
N GLU A 242 28.95 3.75 37.87
CA GLU A 242 29.91 2.63 37.80
C GLU A 242 30.22 2.04 39.19
N ARG A 243 29.82 2.72 40.27
CA ARG A 243 29.96 2.26 41.67
C ARG A 243 28.85 1.29 42.08
N GLY A 244 27.86 1.06 41.21
CA GLY A 244 26.78 0.11 41.42
C GLY A 244 25.62 0.67 42.24
N THR A 245 25.52 1.98 42.44
CA THR A 245 24.38 2.61 43.13
C THR A 245 23.09 2.31 42.35
N ARG A 246 22.13 1.65 43.01
CA ARG A 246 20.85 1.26 42.43
C ARG A 246 19.73 2.13 42.99
N MET A 247 18.93 2.71 42.13
CA MET A 247 17.70 3.42 42.52
C MET A 247 16.62 3.19 41.48
N SER A 248 15.37 3.48 41.86
CA SER A 248 14.27 3.46 40.91
C SER A 248 14.34 4.66 39.96
N VAL A 249 13.67 4.57 38.81
CA VAL A 249 13.56 5.73 37.89
C VAL A 249 12.89 6.92 38.58
N VAL A 250 11.90 6.66 39.45
CA VAL A 250 11.21 7.71 40.21
C VAL A 250 12.17 8.43 41.15
N GLN A 251 12.97 7.69 41.91
CA GLN A 251 13.97 8.24 42.82
C GLN A 251 15.05 9.03 42.07
N TYR A 252 15.53 8.49 40.95
CA TYR A 252 16.54 9.16 40.13
C TYR A 252 16.04 10.53 39.62
N PHE A 253 14.85 10.59 39.04
CA PHE A 253 14.30 11.85 38.53
C PHE A 253 14.04 12.88 39.63
N MET A 254 13.54 12.44 40.80
CA MET A 254 13.34 13.30 41.95
C MET A 254 14.67 13.84 42.51
N GLN A 255 15.69 13.00 42.66
CA GLN A 255 16.97 13.41 43.26
C GLN A 255 17.82 14.24 42.30
N ARG A 256 17.97 13.78 41.04
CA ARG A 256 18.89 14.35 40.04
C ARG A 256 18.33 15.58 39.33
N TYR A 257 17.05 15.54 38.99
CA TYR A 257 16.39 16.57 38.18
C TYR A 257 15.36 17.39 38.95
N LYS A 258 15.09 17.05 40.23
CA LYS A 258 14.02 17.68 41.03
C LYS A 258 12.66 17.60 40.34
N TYR A 259 12.44 16.53 39.56
CA TYR A 259 11.24 16.35 38.76
C TYR A 259 10.30 15.34 39.43
N ASN A 260 9.09 15.77 39.80
CA ASN A 260 8.10 14.90 40.43
C ASN A 260 7.20 14.24 39.38
N LEU A 261 7.45 12.95 39.13
CA LEU A 261 6.77 12.15 38.13
C LEU A 261 5.34 11.82 38.56
N GLN A 262 4.36 12.07 37.68
CA GLN A 262 2.94 11.86 37.99
C GLN A 262 2.49 10.43 37.66
N TYR A 263 3.03 9.84 36.58
CA TYR A 263 2.58 8.54 36.06
C TYR A 263 3.45 7.38 36.56
N THR A 264 3.72 7.32 37.87
CA THR A 264 4.67 6.36 38.47
C THR A 264 4.30 4.88 38.31
N SER A 265 3.02 4.58 38.05
CA SER A 265 2.52 3.23 37.78
C SER A 265 2.70 2.80 36.31
N TRP A 266 3.11 3.71 35.42
CA TRP A 266 3.34 3.43 34.00
C TRP A 266 4.76 2.91 33.75
N PRO A 267 4.97 2.13 32.67
CA PRO A 267 6.30 1.71 32.27
C PRO A 267 7.12 2.86 31.65
N CYS A 268 8.44 2.70 31.60
CA CYS A 268 9.33 3.61 30.88
C CYS A 268 9.43 3.24 29.40
N LEU A 269 9.76 4.23 28.57
CA LEU A 269 10.34 4.01 27.26
C LEU A 269 11.76 3.47 27.43
N GLN A 270 12.15 2.53 26.58
CA GLN A 270 13.51 2.00 26.54
C GLN A 270 14.21 2.49 25.26
N SER A 271 15.45 2.93 25.42
CA SER A 271 16.38 3.33 24.36
C SER A 271 17.78 2.76 24.66
N GLY A 272 18.76 3.03 23.80
CA GLY A 272 20.12 2.51 23.94
C GLY A 272 20.26 1.04 23.52
N SER A 273 21.35 0.42 23.97
CA SER A 273 21.67 -0.99 23.72
C SER A 273 21.28 -1.87 24.91
N ASP A 274 21.14 -3.18 24.72
CA ASP A 274 20.83 -4.11 25.81
C ASP A 274 21.89 -4.09 26.93
N ALA A 275 23.15 -3.82 26.59
CA ALA A 275 24.25 -3.68 27.55
C ALA A 275 24.23 -2.36 28.34
N ARG A 276 23.62 -1.30 27.77
CA ARG A 276 23.51 0.04 28.36
C ARG A 276 22.13 0.62 28.05
N PRO A 277 21.08 0.16 28.73
CA PRO A 277 19.72 0.61 28.48
C PRO A 277 19.52 2.02 29.05
N VAL A 278 18.74 2.82 28.34
CA VAL A 278 18.29 4.14 28.80
C VAL A 278 16.78 4.07 29.04
N TYR A 279 16.36 4.42 30.25
CA TYR A 279 14.95 4.41 30.66
C TYR A 279 14.41 5.83 30.74
N LEU A 280 13.38 6.12 29.96
CA LEU A 280 12.80 7.46 29.86
C LEU A 280 11.33 7.42 30.30
N PRO A 281 10.94 8.21 31.32
CA PRO A 281 9.54 8.42 31.65
C PRO A 281 8.77 8.99 30.46
N MET A 282 7.57 8.48 30.19
CA MET A 282 6.76 8.94 29.05
C MET A 282 6.36 10.41 29.17
N GLU A 283 6.16 10.92 30.38
CA GLU A 283 5.82 12.33 30.62
C GLU A 283 7.00 13.29 30.37
N ALA A 284 8.23 12.76 30.48
CA ALA A 284 9.47 13.47 30.25
C ALA A 284 9.95 13.39 28.77
N CYS A 285 9.06 12.97 27.86
CA CYS A 285 9.35 12.76 26.44
C CYS A 285 8.27 13.36 25.53
N LYS A 286 8.71 14.01 24.45
CA LYS A 286 7.87 14.50 23.35
C LYS A 286 8.25 13.82 22.05
N ILE A 287 7.28 13.47 21.20
CA ILE A 287 7.56 12.87 19.89
C ILE A 287 8.16 13.93 18.97
N VAL A 288 9.29 13.60 18.34
CA VAL A 288 9.95 14.50 17.38
C VAL A 288 9.07 14.69 16.15
N GLU A 289 8.91 15.95 15.71
CA GLU A 289 8.10 16.31 14.54
C GLU A 289 8.68 15.75 13.22
N GLY A 290 7.84 15.64 12.18
CA GLY A 290 8.28 15.24 10.84
C GLY A 290 8.57 13.74 10.69
N GLN A 291 8.12 12.91 11.65
CA GLN A 291 8.24 11.46 11.57
C GLN A 291 7.03 10.83 10.87
N ARG A 292 7.26 10.31 9.65
CA ARG A 292 6.22 9.62 8.88
C ARG A 292 5.74 8.36 9.60
N TYR A 293 4.42 8.16 9.64
CA TYR A 293 3.82 6.89 10.03
C TYR A 293 3.81 5.93 8.84
N SER A 294 4.59 4.84 8.90
CA SER A 294 4.76 3.91 7.78
C SER A 294 3.90 2.64 7.84
N LYS A 295 3.22 2.41 8.97
CA LYS A 295 2.41 1.20 9.18
C LYS A 295 1.04 1.36 8.53
N LYS A 296 0.35 0.23 8.32
CA LYS A 296 -1.02 0.21 7.78
C LYS A 296 -1.96 0.94 8.73
N LEU A 297 -2.70 1.89 8.19
CA LEU A 297 -3.74 2.63 8.89
C LEU A 297 -4.99 1.77 9.06
N ASN A 298 -5.74 2.03 10.12
CA ASN A 298 -7.05 1.43 10.30
C ASN A 298 -8.15 2.14 9.48
N ASP A 299 -9.32 1.52 9.33
CA ASP A 299 -10.40 2.03 8.46
C ASP A 299 -10.87 3.45 8.85
N LYS A 300 -10.85 3.77 10.15
CA LYS A 300 -11.21 5.10 10.65
C LYS A 300 -10.17 6.15 10.22
N GLN A 301 -8.89 5.83 10.39
CA GLN A 301 -7.77 6.68 9.98
C GLN A 301 -7.75 6.89 8.46
N VAL A 302 -7.97 5.82 7.67
CA VAL A 302 -8.09 5.91 6.21
C VAL A 302 -9.25 6.85 5.83
N THR A 303 -10.41 6.70 6.47
CA THR A 303 -11.57 7.57 6.23
C THR A 303 -11.25 9.04 6.55
N ASN A 304 -10.55 9.31 7.66
CA ASN A 304 -10.17 10.68 8.04
C ASN A 304 -9.20 11.31 7.03
N ILE A 305 -8.22 10.55 6.54
CA ILE A 305 -7.32 11.04 5.48
C ILE A 305 -8.09 11.29 4.19
N LEU A 306 -8.97 10.38 3.78
CA LEU A 306 -9.78 10.58 2.57
C LEU A 306 -10.64 11.84 2.70
N ARG A 307 -11.25 12.09 3.87
CA ARG A 307 -11.99 13.33 4.11
C ARG A 307 -11.09 14.58 4.04
N ALA A 308 -9.88 14.51 4.58
CA ALA A 308 -8.95 15.64 4.60
C ALA A 308 -8.30 15.94 3.23
N THR A 309 -8.34 14.98 2.29
CA THR A 309 -7.56 15.02 1.03
C THR A 309 -8.42 14.94 -0.23
N CYS A 310 -9.69 14.51 -0.13
CA CYS A 310 -10.58 14.43 -1.28
C CYS A 310 -10.90 15.83 -1.81
N GLN A 311 -10.50 16.09 -3.06
CA GLN A 311 -10.72 17.34 -3.77
C GLN A 311 -11.33 17.05 -5.13
N ARG A 312 -12.19 17.96 -5.61
CA ARG A 312 -12.69 17.88 -7.00
C ARG A 312 -11.55 18.19 -7.99
N PRO A 313 -11.59 17.67 -9.24
CA PRO A 313 -10.51 17.87 -10.21
C PRO A 313 -10.09 19.32 -10.40
N GLN A 314 -11.04 20.26 -10.54
CA GLN A 314 -10.76 21.69 -10.71
C GLN A 314 -10.00 22.29 -9.50
N GLN A 315 -10.38 21.89 -8.27
CA GLN A 315 -9.71 22.35 -7.05
C GLN A 315 -8.31 21.76 -6.94
N ARG A 316 -8.13 20.48 -7.32
CA ARG A 316 -6.82 19.83 -7.32
C ARG A 316 -5.89 20.46 -8.34
N GLU A 317 -6.39 20.77 -9.53
CA GLU A 317 -5.63 21.48 -10.57
C GLU A 317 -5.13 22.83 -10.07
N GLN A 318 -6.01 23.61 -9.42
CA GLN A 318 -5.65 24.88 -8.81
C GLN A 318 -4.57 24.71 -7.72
N SER A 319 -4.73 23.72 -6.83
CA SER A 319 -3.72 23.42 -5.81
C SER A 319 -2.37 23.02 -6.42
N ILE A 320 -2.35 22.29 -7.54
CA ILE A 320 -1.10 21.96 -8.26
C ILE A 320 -0.44 23.23 -8.79
N ARG A 321 -1.21 24.12 -9.44
CA ARG A 321 -0.67 25.40 -9.96
C ARG A 321 -0.08 26.25 -8.84
N GLU A 322 -0.80 26.41 -7.73
CA GLU A 322 -0.31 27.11 -6.54
C GLU A 322 0.98 26.50 -6.00
N MET A 323 1.09 25.17 -5.98
CA MET A 323 2.31 24.49 -5.54
C MET A 323 3.49 24.74 -6.48
N VAL A 324 3.29 24.75 -7.80
CA VAL A 324 4.34 25.06 -8.78
C VAL A 324 4.83 26.50 -8.60
N LEU A 325 3.92 27.45 -8.41
CA LEU A 325 4.26 28.85 -8.11
C LEU A 325 5.02 28.99 -6.78
N HIS A 326 4.57 28.27 -5.74
CA HIS A 326 5.23 28.25 -4.44
C HIS A 326 6.67 27.70 -4.52
N ASN A 327 6.90 26.70 -5.38
CA ASN A 327 8.23 26.08 -5.54
C ASN A 327 9.23 26.97 -6.28
N LYS A 328 8.78 28.01 -7.00
CA LYS A 328 9.62 29.03 -7.64
C LYS A 328 10.84 28.47 -8.39
N TYR A 329 10.64 27.45 -9.22
CA TYR A 329 11.74 26.74 -9.89
C TYR A 329 12.67 27.65 -10.72
N ALA A 330 12.18 28.76 -11.27
CA ALA A 330 13.00 29.71 -12.02
C ALA A 330 13.97 30.54 -11.13
N GLU A 331 13.64 30.72 -9.84
CA GLU A 331 14.48 31.40 -8.83
C GLU A 331 15.38 30.41 -8.08
N ASP A 332 15.24 29.10 -8.32
CA ASP A 332 15.99 28.08 -7.63
C ASP A 332 17.47 28.09 -8.06
N LYS A 333 18.37 28.23 -7.09
CA LYS A 333 19.82 28.37 -7.35
C LYS A 333 20.42 27.14 -8.04
N PHE A 334 19.94 25.93 -7.71
CA PHE A 334 20.44 24.71 -8.34
C PHE A 334 19.90 24.57 -9.77
N ALA A 335 18.64 24.91 -10.01
CA ALA A 335 18.09 24.97 -11.36
C ALA A 335 18.86 25.98 -12.23
N GLN A 336 19.12 27.19 -11.72
CA GLN A 336 19.87 28.23 -12.42
C GLN A 336 21.31 27.81 -12.74
N GLU A 337 22.03 27.23 -11.77
CA GLU A 337 23.41 26.72 -11.95
C GLU A 337 23.49 25.69 -13.10
N PHE A 338 22.51 24.80 -13.20
CA PHE A 338 22.44 23.78 -14.25
C PHE A 338 21.76 24.25 -15.54
N GLY A 339 21.39 25.53 -15.63
CA GLY A 339 20.71 26.10 -16.80
C GLY A 339 19.31 25.51 -17.05
N ILE A 340 18.63 25.05 -16.00
CA ILE A 340 17.28 24.47 -16.09
C ILE A 340 16.26 25.58 -15.91
N ASN A 341 15.34 25.70 -16.87
CA ASN A 341 14.16 26.54 -16.76
C ASN A 341 12.90 25.66 -16.80
N VAL A 342 11.93 25.94 -15.94
CA VAL A 342 10.69 25.18 -15.79
C VAL A 342 9.51 26.09 -16.10
N CYS A 343 8.71 25.73 -17.10
CA CYS A 343 7.44 26.40 -17.37
C CYS A 343 6.45 26.17 -16.22
N SER A 344 5.82 27.23 -15.73
CA SER A 344 4.82 27.17 -14.66
C SER A 344 3.44 26.71 -15.13
N ASP A 345 3.17 26.80 -16.43
CA ASP A 345 1.87 26.46 -16.99
C ASP A 345 1.69 24.96 -17.18
N LEU A 346 0.46 24.50 -16.99
CA LEU A 346 0.09 23.12 -17.29
C LEU A 346 0.14 22.87 -18.80
N VAL A 347 0.66 21.71 -19.17
CA VAL A 347 0.73 21.30 -20.56
C VAL A 347 -0.67 20.94 -21.08
N SER A 348 -1.08 21.59 -22.17
CA SER A 348 -2.31 21.24 -22.89
C SER A 348 -2.05 20.11 -23.87
N VAL A 349 -2.82 19.02 -23.75
CA VAL A 349 -2.70 17.84 -24.62
C VAL A 349 -4.05 17.54 -25.27
N PRO A 350 -4.12 17.37 -26.61
CA PRO A 350 -5.35 16.98 -27.27
C PRO A 350 -5.74 15.55 -26.86
N ALA A 351 -6.90 15.41 -26.25
CA ALA A 351 -7.44 14.13 -25.81
C ALA A 351 -8.58 13.65 -26.73
N ARG A 352 -8.81 12.34 -26.75
CA ARG A 352 -9.94 11.71 -27.46
C ARG A 352 -10.78 10.91 -26.48
N VAL A 353 -12.10 11.11 -26.54
CA VAL A 353 -13.07 10.27 -25.82
C VAL A 353 -13.50 9.14 -26.76
N LEU A 354 -13.07 7.91 -26.46
CA LEU A 354 -13.45 6.76 -27.28
C LEU A 354 -14.94 6.42 -27.05
N PRO A 355 -15.68 6.03 -28.11
CA PRO A 355 -17.06 5.59 -27.95
C PRO A 355 -17.12 4.33 -27.08
N PRO A 356 -18.06 4.25 -26.13
CA PRO A 356 -18.20 3.07 -25.28
C PRO A 356 -18.69 1.86 -26.11
N PRO A 357 -18.28 0.64 -25.78
CA PRO A 357 -18.76 -0.54 -26.50
C PRO A 357 -20.22 -0.84 -26.14
N MET A 358 -20.97 -1.36 -27.11
CA MET A 358 -22.32 -1.86 -26.86
C MET A 358 -22.26 -3.18 -26.09
N LEU A 359 -23.00 -3.25 -24.98
CA LEU A 359 -23.17 -4.45 -24.17
C LEU A 359 -24.45 -5.15 -24.59
N ARG A 360 -24.40 -6.48 -24.72
CA ARG A 360 -25.55 -7.33 -24.98
C ARG A 360 -25.96 -8.14 -23.74
N TYR A 361 -27.26 -8.25 -23.57
CA TYR A 361 -27.99 -8.94 -22.53
C TYR A 361 -28.94 -9.99 -23.13
N HIS A 362 -29.62 -10.75 -22.29
CA HIS A 362 -30.53 -11.79 -22.74
C HIS A 362 -31.78 -11.23 -23.45
N ASP A 363 -32.25 -11.92 -24.48
CA ASP A 363 -33.34 -11.45 -25.33
C ASP A 363 -34.72 -11.39 -24.63
N SER A 364 -34.86 -12.09 -23.50
CA SER A 364 -36.06 -12.03 -22.63
C SER A 364 -36.09 -10.84 -21.67
N GLY A 365 -35.03 -10.03 -21.63
CA GLY A 365 -35.05 -8.72 -20.96
C GLY A 365 -35.85 -7.71 -21.78
N LYS A 366 -36.41 -6.68 -21.11
CA LYS A 366 -37.04 -5.55 -21.81
C LYS A 366 -36.00 -4.77 -22.62
N GLU A 367 -34.79 -4.65 -22.10
CA GLU A 367 -33.63 -4.07 -22.78
C GLU A 367 -32.61 -5.17 -23.10
N LYS A 368 -32.26 -5.30 -24.38
CA LYS A 368 -31.36 -6.35 -24.90
C LYS A 368 -29.93 -5.85 -25.10
N THR A 369 -29.77 -4.55 -25.32
CA THR A 369 -28.48 -3.91 -25.53
C THR A 369 -28.41 -2.61 -24.72
N CYS A 370 -27.19 -2.20 -24.37
CA CYS A 370 -26.95 -0.99 -23.59
C CYS A 370 -25.59 -0.39 -23.96
N ALA A 371 -25.57 0.89 -24.31
CA ALA A 371 -24.36 1.69 -24.35
C ALA A 371 -24.10 2.26 -22.96
N PRO A 372 -22.94 2.00 -22.32
CA PRO A 372 -22.55 2.69 -21.11
C PRO A 372 -22.52 4.21 -21.32
N SER A 373 -22.99 4.97 -20.34
CA SER A 373 -22.91 6.43 -20.34
C SER A 373 -21.93 6.88 -19.26
N VAL A 374 -20.91 7.65 -19.64
CA VAL A 374 -19.85 8.12 -18.72
C VAL A 374 -19.24 6.97 -17.90
N GLY A 375 -19.06 5.80 -18.54
CA GLY A 375 -18.50 4.59 -17.92
C GLY A 375 -19.45 3.84 -16.97
N GLN A 376 -20.73 4.19 -16.93
CA GLN A 376 -21.72 3.59 -16.04
C GLN A 376 -22.92 3.03 -16.80
N TRP A 377 -23.51 1.96 -16.25
CA TRP A 377 -24.78 1.38 -16.70
C TRP A 377 -25.42 0.59 -15.55
N SER A 378 -26.68 0.19 -15.71
CA SER A 378 -27.43 -0.56 -14.70
C SER A 378 -28.10 -1.81 -15.28
N MET A 379 -28.47 -2.74 -14.40
CA MET A 379 -29.23 -3.96 -14.72
C MET A 379 -30.74 -3.73 -14.86
N ILE A 380 -31.22 -2.50 -14.68
CA ILE A 380 -32.65 -2.18 -14.80
C ILE A 380 -33.13 -2.61 -16.19
N ASN A 381 -34.28 -3.29 -16.24
CA ASN A 381 -34.91 -3.81 -17.45
C ASN A 381 -34.14 -4.91 -18.21
N LYS A 382 -33.00 -5.37 -17.68
CA LYS A 382 -32.09 -6.32 -18.35
C LYS A 382 -32.06 -7.65 -17.62
N LYS A 383 -31.76 -8.72 -18.36
CA LYS A 383 -31.47 -10.05 -17.81
C LYS A 383 -30.10 -10.50 -18.25
N MET A 384 -29.37 -11.17 -17.36
CA MET A 384 -28.02 -11.65 -17.62
C MET A 384 -28.00 -12.55 -18.85
N ILE A 385 -26.99 -12.40 -19.72
CA ILE A 385 -26.92 -13.13 -21.01
C ILE A 385 -26.96 -14.66 -20.82
N ASN A 386 -26.35 -15.17 -19.74
CA ASN A 386 -26.45 -16.56 -19.33
C ASN A 386 -26.55 -16.62 -17.80
N GLY A 387 -27.75 -16.93 -17.31
CA GLY A 387 -28.00 -17.17 -15.90
C GLY A 387 -27.60 -18.59 -15.48
N GLY A 388 -26.85 -18.69 -14.40
CA GLY A 388 -26.49 -19.97 -13.79
C GLY A 388 -27.71 -20.67 -13.18
N ILE A 389 -27.62 -21.99 -13.12
CA ILE A 389 -28.63 -22.87 -12.51
C ILE A 389 -28.13 -23.32 -11.14
N ILE A 390 -28.92 -23.08 -10.10
CA ILE A 390 -28.61 -23.42 -8.70
C ILE A 390 -29.81 -24.18 -8.13
N ASP A 391 -29.76 -25.50 -8.24
CA ASP A 391 -30.74 -26.42 -7.65
C ASP A 391 -30.54 -26.54 -6.13
N ASN A 392 -29.27 -26.56 -5.71
CA ASN A 392 -28.86 -26.88 -4.35
C ASN A 392 -28.06 -25.73 -3.73
N TRP A 393 -28.67 -25.03 -2.78
CA TRP A 393 -28.01 -24.00 -1.98
C TRP A 393 -28.35 -24.11 -0.50
N ALA A 394 -27.52 -23.51 0.35
CA ALA A 394 -27.72 -23.45 1.80
C ALA A 394 -27.25 -22.10 2.35
N CYS A 395 -27.65 -21.78 3.59
CA CYS A 395 -27.20 -20.59 4.31
C CYS A 395 -26.71 -20.91 5.73
N VAL A 396 -25.59 -20.29 6.10
CA VAL A 396 -25.08 -20.25 7.48
C VAL A 396 -24.86 -18.80 7.92
N SER A 397 -25.36 -18.47 9.10
CA SER A 397 -25.18 -17.17 9.74
C SER A 397 -24.28 -17.28 10.95
N PHE A 398 -23.24 -16.44 11.00
CA PHE A 398 -22.41 -16.21 12.17
C PHE A 398 -22.73 -14.88 12.86
N SER A 399 -23.82 -14.22 12.45
CA SER A 399 -24.25 -12.93 12.98
C SER A 399 -25.32 -13.12 14.05
N ARG A 400 -25.53 -12.08 14.86
CA ARG A 400 -26.63 -11.97 15.83
C ARG A 400 -27.99 -11.64 15.19
N ILE A 401 -28.05 -11.54 13.86
CA ILE A 401 -29.31 -11.32 13.13
C ILE A 401 -30.30 -12.47 13.43
N PRO A 402 -31.57 -12.16 13.74
CA PRO A 402 -32.59 -13.17 13.97
C PRO A 402 -32.74 -14.15 12.78
N PRO A 403 -32.97 -15.45 13.01
CA PRO A 403 -33.11 -16.44 11.93
C PRO A 403 -34.17 -16.09 10.88
N GLU A 404 -35.27 -15.45 11.30
CA GLU A 404 -36.35 -15.01 10.39
C GLU A 404 -35.88 -13.91 9.42
N GLU A 405 -35.08 -12.95 9.90
CA GLU A 405 -34.48 -11.90 9.06
C GLU A 405 -33.46 -12.49 8.09
N VAL A 406 -32.66 -13.47 8.54
CA VAL A 406 -31.75 -14.23 7.67
C VAL A 406 -32.52 -14.95 6.57
N HIS A 407 -33.63 -15.59 6.93
CA HIS A 407 -34.49 -16.27 5.96
C HIS A 407 -35.07 -15.30 4.93
N ARG A 408 -35.65 -14.18 5.38
CA ARG A 408 -36.18 -13.13 4.50
C ARG A 408 -35.10 -12.60 3.55
N PHE A 409 -33.91 -12.30 4.07
CA PHE A 409 -32.78 -11.87 3.25
C PHE A 409 -32.42 -12.88 2.16
N CYS A 410 -32.38 -14.18 2.49
CA CYS A 410 -32.10 -15.22 1.52
C CYS A 410 -33.20 -15.29 0.45
N CYS A 411 -34.47 -15.23 0.84
CA CYS A 411 -35.60 -15.21 -0.09
C CYS A 411 -35.52 -14.02 -1.06
N ASP A 412 -35.29 -12.81 -0.54
CA ASP A 412 -35.14 -11.60 -1.35
C ASP A 412 -33.97 -11.71 -2.34
N LEU A 413 -32.85 -12.28 -1.89
CA LEU A 413 -31.68 -12.50 -2.74
C LEU A 413 -31.93 -13.55 -3.84
N ILE A 414 -32.58 -14.67 -3.51
CA ILE A 414 -32.93 -15.71 -4.48
C ILE A 414 -33.94 -15.17 -5.50
N GLN A 415 -34.94 -14.43 -5.04
CA GLN A 415 -35.89 -13.74 -5.92
C GLN A 415 -35.15 -12.79 -6.87
N MET A 416 -34.19 -12.01 -6.37
CA MET A 416 -33.38 -11.13 -7.22
C MET A 416 -32.56 -11.91 -8.26
N CYS A 417 -31.95 -13.04 -7.88
CA CYS A 417 -31.23 -13.91 -8.82
C CYS A 417 -32.16 -14.39 -9.95
N ASN A 418 -33.36 -14.84 -9.61
CA ASN A 418 -34.35 -15.29 -10.59
C ASN A 418 -34.85 -14.15 -11.49
N MET A 419 -35.14 -12.98 -10.91
CA MET A 419 -35.57 -11.80 -11.67
C MET A 419 -34.51 -11.33 -12.68
N THR A 420 -33.24 -11.45 -12.32
CA THR A 420 -32.10 -11.06 -13.17
C THR A 420 -31.70 -12.12 -14.21
N GLY A 421 -32.39 -13.26 -14.25
CA GLY A 421 -32.26 -14.27 -15.31
C GLY A 421 -31.55 -15.56 -14.91
N MET A 422 -31.21 -15.75 -13.63
CA MET A 422 -30.74 -17.04 -13.12
C MET A 422 -31.91 -18.01 -12.89
N SER A 423 -31.61 -19.29 -12.70
CA SER A 423 -32.58 -20.29 -12.24
C SER A 423 -32.10 -20.84 -10.89
N VAL A 424 -32.66 -20.31 -9.81
CA VAL A 424 -32.28 -20.68 -8.45
C VAL A 424 -33.50 -21.22 -7.71
N ASN A 425 -33.34 -22.40 -7.11
CA ASN A 425 -34.37 -23.04 -6.32
C ASN A 425 -34.86 -22.09 -5.20
N PRO A 426 -36.16 -21.78 -5.09
CA PRO A 426 -36.67 -20.88 -4.06
C PRO A 426 -36.40 -21.35 -2.63
N ARG A 427 -36.23 -22.66 -2.41
CA ARG A 427 -36.00 -23.25 -1.09
C ARG A 427 -34.55 -23.71 -0.94
N PRO A 428 -33.91 -23.48 0.23
CA PRO A 428 -32.61 -24.05 0.50
C PRO A 428 -32.72 -25.57 0.65
N LEU A 429 -31.61 -26.27 0.40
CA LEU A 429 -31.49 -27.72 0.53
C LEU A 429 -31.63 -28.18 1.99
N VAL A 430 -31.16 -27.36 2.93
CA VAL A 430 -31.24 -27.56 4.39
C VAL A 430 -31.67 -26.27 5.05
N ASP A 431 -32.28 -26.35 6.23
CA ASP A 431 -32.68 -25.16 7.00
C ASP A 431 -31.49 -24.25 7.32
N ASN A 432 -31.77 -22.94 7.32
CA ASN A 432 -30.78 -21.91 7.62
C ASN A 432 -30.18 -22.13 9.03
N ARG A 433 -28.85 -22.23 9.12
CA ARG A 433 -28.16 -22.46 10.40
C ARG A 433 -27.64 -21.16 11.00
N SER A 434 -27.94 -20.90 12.28
CA SER A 434 -27.19 -19.93 13.08
C SER A 434 -26.06 -20.63 13.85
N ALA A 435 -24.86 -20.06 13.87
CA ALA A 435 -23.69 -20.66 14.50
C ALA A 435 -22.82 -19.62 15.22
N ASN A 436 -22.14 -20.05 16.28
CA ASN A 436 -21.21 -19.20 17.01
C ASN A 436 -19.95 -18.90 16.15
N PRO A 437 -19.51 -17.64 16.03
CA PRO A 437 -18.28 -17.25 15.31
C PRO A 437 -17.00 -17.97 15.76
N ASN A 438 -16.95 -18.44 17.01
CA ASN A 438 -15.79 -19.18 17.51
C ASN A 438 -15.67 -20.59 16.90
N HIS A 439 -16.74 -21.11 16.30
CA HIS A 439 -16.82 -22.47 15.74
C HIS A 439 -17.05 -22.48 14.22
N ILE A 440 -16.51 -21.50 13.48
CA ILE A 440 -16.72 -21.34 12.03
C ILE A 440 -16.43 -22.62 11.24
N GLU A 441 -15.28 -23.25 11.46
CA GLU A 441 -14.88 -24.42 10.66
C GLU A 441 -15.83 -25.60 10.87
N ASN A 442 -16.17 -25.89 12.14
CA ASN A 442 -17.10 -26.96 12.48
C ASN A 442 -18.48 -26.71 11.87
N ALA A 443 -18.96 -25.46 11.91
CA ALA A 443 -20.25 -25.10 11.31
C ALA A 443 -20.26 -25.27 9.78
N LEU A 444 -19.18 -24.89 9.09
CA LEU A 444 -19.05 -25.07 7.64
C LEU A 444 -19.01 -26.55 7.25
N ARG A 445 -18.18 -27.34 7.92
CA ARG A 445 -18.08 -28.79 7.69
C ARG A 445 -19.39 -29.52 7.99
N ASP A 446 -20.10 -29.09 9.02
CA ASP A 446 -21.39 -29.65 9.38
C ASP A 446 -22.48 -29.37 8.34
N VAL A 447 -22.57 -28.13 7.84
CA VAL A 447 -23.50 -27.78 6.76
C VAL A 447 -23.18 -28.61 5.52
N TYR A 448 -21.90 -28.71 5.14
CA TYR A 448 -21.48 -29.56 4.02
C TYR A 448 -21.91 -31.01 4.21
N ARG A 449 -21.60 -31.62 5.38
CA ARG A 449 -21.99 -32.99 5.69
C ARG A 449 -23.50 -33.21 5.56
N ARG A 450 -24.31 -32.34 6.17
CA ARG A 450 -25.78 -32.46 6.10
C ARG A 450 -26.31 -32.32 4.67
N THR A 451 -25.77 -31.40 3.88
CA THR A 451 -26.15 -31.26 2.48
C THR A 451 -25.78 -32.49 1.66
N THR A 452 -24.60 -33.07 1.89
CA THR A 452 -24.15 -34.30 1.21
C THR A 452 -25.00 -35.51 1.60
N GLU A 453 -25.34 -35.67 2.88
CA GLU A 453 -26.23 -36.74 3.35
C GLU A 453 -27.63 -36.63 2.73
N MET A 454 -28.19 -35.41 2.63
CA MET A 454 -29.50 -35.20 1.99
C MET A 454 -29.48 -35.50 0.49
N LEU A 455 -28.42 -35.08 -0.22
CA LEU A 455 -28.27 -35.34 -1.65
C LEU A 455 -28.06 -36.84 -1.93
N GLY A 456 -27.28 -37.51 -1.07
CA GLY A 456 -27.09 -38.96 -1.13
C GLY A 456 -28.40 -39.75 -0.94
N LYS A 457 -29.27 -39.32 -0.01
CA LYS A 457 -30.60 -39.92 0.18
C LYS A 457 -31.52 -39.74 -1.03
N GLN A 458 -31.32 -38.70 -1.82
CA GLN A 458 -32.10 -38.42 -3.04
C GLN A 458 -31.52 -39.12 -4.29
N GLY A 459 -30.48 -39.96 -4.15
CA GLY A 459 -29.86 -40.65 -5.28
C GLY A 459 -29.16 -39.71 -6.27
N HIS A 460 -28.84 -38.48 -5.85
CA HIS A 460 -28.20 -37.50 -6.70
C HIS A 460 -26.68 -37.50 -6.48
N GLU A 461 -25.90 -37.67 -7.55
CA GLU A 461 -24.46 -37.36 -7.58
C GLU A 461 -24.16 -35.85 -7.55
N LYS A 462 -25.19 -35.01 -7.40
CA LYS A 462 -25.05 -33.55 -7.37
C LYS A 462 -24.46 -33.10 -6.03
N GLN A 463 -23.65 -32.05 -6.07
CA GLN A 463 -23.05 -31.39 -4.91
C GLN A 463 -23.77 -30.08 -4.57
N LEU A 464 -23.49 -29.52 -3.38
CA LEU A 464 -23.92 -28.17 -3.00
C LEU A 464 -23.30 -27.14 -3.95
N GLN A 465 -24.13 -26.32 -4.61
CA GLN A 465 -23.67 -25.38 -5.65
C GLN A 465 -23.42 -23.97 -5.11
N LEU A 466 -24.07 -23.59 -4.00
CA LEU A 466 -23.88 -22.28 -3.38
C LEU A 466 -24.08 -22.35 -1.86
N LEU A 467 -23.12 -21.80 -1.12
CA LEU A 467 -23.27 -21.51 0.31
C LEU A 467 -23.30 -20.00 0.54
N ILE A 468 -24.44 -19.49 1.01
CA ILE A 468 -24.58 -18.12 1.49
C ILE A 468 -24.04 -18.07 2.93
N VAL A 469 -23.13 -17.14 3.21
CA VAL A 469 -22.51 -16.98 4.53
C VAL A 469 -22.73 -15.57 5.05
N ILE A 470 -23.51 -15.41 6.12
CA ILE A 470 -23.58 -14.13 6.82
C ILE A 470 -22.42 -14.07 7.81
N LEU A 471 -21.53 -13.10 7.59
CA LEU A 471 -20.33 -12.90 8.40
C LEU A 471 -20.67 -12.47 9.83
N PRO A 472 -19.78 -12.65 10.82
CA PRO A 472 -19.94 -12.01 12.13
C PRO A 472 -19.78 -10.49 12.05
N GLU A 473 -20.22 -9.78 13.10
CA GLU A 473 -20.09 -8.32 13.20
C GLU A 473 -18.63 -7.86 13.26
N VAL A 474 -17.75 -8.71 13.79
CA VAL A 474 -16.32 -8.45 13.92
C VAL A 474 -15.58 -8.96 12.67
N SER A 475 -14.64 -8.16 12.16
CA SER A 475 -13.82 -8.52 11.01
C SER A 475 -12.78 -9.61 11.33
N GLY A 476 -12.21 -10.22 10.29
CA GLY A 476 -11.13 -11.22 10.41
C GLY A 476 -11.54 -12.67 10.15
N SER A 477 -12.83 -12.97 10.10
CA SER A 477 -13.36 -14.33 9.81
C SER A 477 -13.37 -14.69 8.32
N TYR A 478 -13.43 -13.69 7.42
CA TYR A 478 -13.58 -13.88 5.97
C TYR A 478 -12.50 -14.82 5.39
N GLY A 479 -11.23 -14.60 5.73
CA GLY A 479 -10.13 -15.43 5.22
C GLY A 479 -10.25 -16.90 5.63
N LYS A 480 -10.65 -17.17 6.88
CA LYS A 480 -10.89 -18.54 7.37
C LYS A 480 -12.04 -19.21 6.64
N ILE A 481 -13.16 -18.50 6.45
CA ILE A 481 -14.33 -19.00 5.71
C ILE A 481 -13.94 -19.34 4.27
N LYS A 482 -13.21 -18.44 3.59
CA LYS A 482 -12.78 -18.63 2.21
C LYS A 482 -11.83 -19.80 2.04
N LYS A 483 -10.85 -19.94 2.93
CA LYS A 483 -9.97 -21.11 2.96
C LYS A 483 -10.79 -22.41 3.05
N VAL A 484 -11.59 -22.56 4.11
CA VAL A 484 -12.36 -23.80 4.33
C VAL A 484 -13.29 -24.11 3.15
N CYS A 485 -14.04 -23.14 2.65
CA CYS A 485 -14.95 -23.36 1.54
C CYS A 485 -14.22 -23.66 0.22
N GLU A 486 -13.22 -22.87 -0.16
CA GLU A 486 -12.64 -22.91 -1.52
C GLU A 486 -11.47 -23.89 -1.64
N THR A 487 -10.72 -24.17 -0.55
CA THR A 487 -9.60 -25.12 -0.57
C THR A 487 -9.95 -26.48 0.01
N ASP A 488 -10.65 -26.51 1.16
CA ASP A 488 -10.82 -27.76 1.91
C ASP A 488 -12.08 -28.53 1.47
N LEU A 489 -13.16 -27.81 1.15
CA LEU A 489 -14.48 -28.40 0.83
C LEU A 489 -14.89 -28.26 -0.65
N GLY A 490 -14.25 -27.38 -1.43
CA GLY A 490 -14.60 -27.14 -2.83
C GLY A 490 -15.99 -26.50 -3.05
N ILE A 491 -16.51 -25.77 -2.07
CA ILE A 491 -17.84 -25.14 -2.10
C ILE A 491 -17.75 -23.69 -2.58
N VAL A 492 -18.57 -23.33 -3.57
CA VAL A 492 -18.76 -21.93 -3.97
C VAL A 492 -19.48 -21.16 -2.86
N SER A 493 -18.82 -20.13 -2.32
CA SER A 493 -19.36 -19.34 -1.21
C SER A 493 -19.63 -17.87 -1.57
N GLN A 494 -20.74 -17.33 -1.09
CA GLN A 494 -21.08 -15.91 -1.14
C GLN A 494 -21.22 -15.33 0.27
N CYS A 495 -20.23 -14.56 0.69
CA CYS A 495 -20.24 -13.92 2.01
C CYS A 495 -20.96 -12.56 1.96
N CYS A 496 -21.79 -12.29 2.97
CA CYS A 496 -22.57 -11.08 3.12
C CYS A 496 -22.30 -10.45 4.50
N LEU A 497 -22.13 -9.13 4.55
CA LEU A 497 -21.96 -8.42 5.82
C LEU A 497 -23.30 -8.31 6.56
N PRO A 498 -23.32 -8.43 7.90
CA PRO A 498 -24.53 -8.31 8.72
C PRO A 498 -25.38 -7.08 8.38
N ARG A 499 -24.75 -5.91 8.31
CA ARG A 499 -25.45 -4.64 8.04
C ARG A 499 -26.26 -4.64 6.73
N HIS A 500 -25.81 -5.38 5.71
CA HIS A 500 -26.49 -5.47 4.43
C HIS A 500 -27.49 -6.63 4.38
N ALA A 501 -27.29 -7.67 5.19
CA ALA A 501 -28.24 -8.75 5.35
C ALA A 501 -29.45 -8.33 6.21
N ALA A 502 -29.23 -7.54 7.26
CA ALA A 502 -30.29 -7.03 8.14
C ALA A 502 -31.16 -5.95 7.46
N ARG A 503 -30.56 -5.14 6.57
CA ARG A 503 -31.26 -4.09 5.82
C ARG A 503 -30.84 -4.14 4.35
N PRO A 504 -31.32 -5.13 3.59
CA PRO A 504 -30.98 -5.24 2.18
C PRO A 504 -31.65 -4.11 1.40
N ASN A 505 -30.92 -3.57 0.43
CA ASN A 505 -31.50 -2.69 -0.58
C ASN A 505 -31.40 -3.36 -1.96
N LYS A 506 -32.24 -2.93 -2.89
CA LYS A 506 -32.36 -3.54 -4.22
C LYS A 506 -31.03 -3.57 -4.97
N GLN A 507 -30.30 -2.44 -4.98
CA GLN A 507 -29.01 -2.31 -5.65
C GLN A 507 -27.95 -3.28 -5.08
N TYR A 508 -27.95 -3.49 -3.76
CA TYR A 508 -27.06 -4.46 -3.10
C TYR A 508 -27.38 -5.88 -3.53
N LEU A 509 -28.66 -6.28 -3.52
CA LEU A 509 -29.09 -7.61 -3.94
C LEU A 509 -28.74 -7.88 -5.41
N GLU A 510 -28.98 -6.91 -6.30
CA GLU A 510 -28.58 -6.99 -7.71
C GLU A 510 -27.06 -7.19 -7.86
N ASN A 511 -26.26 -6.41 -7.13
CA ASN A 511 -24.80 -6.51 -7.15
C ASN A 511 -24.26 -7.82 -6.55
N VAL A 512 -25.01 -8.46 -5.65
CA VAL A 512 -24.69 -9.79 -5.11
C VAL A 512 -25.10 -10.88 -6.12
N ALA A 513 -26.28 -10.78 -6.73
CA ALA A 513 -26.74 -11.69 -7.77
C ALA A 513 -25.74 -11.75 -8.95
N LEU A 514 -25.23 -10.60 -9.40
CA LEU A 514 -24.18 -10.52 -10.43
C LEU A 514 -22.90 -11.30 -10.05
N LYS A 515 -22.53 -11.32 -8.77
CA LYS A 515 -21.37 -12.09 -8.29
C LYS A 515 -21.67 -13.58 -8.21
N ILE A 516 -22.85 -13.94 -7.73
CA ILE A 516 -23.29 -15.34 -7.64
C ILE A 516 -23.30 -15.95 -9.05
N ASN A 517 -23.89 -15.27 -10.03
CA ASN A 517 -23.98 -15.76 -11.41
C ASN A 517 -22.62 -16.15 -11.99
N VAL A 518 -21.62 -15.26 -11.87
CA VAL A 518 -20.26 -15.53 -12.36
C VAL A 518 -19.61 -16.71 -11.62
N LYS A 519 -19.80 -16.80 -10.29
CA LYS A 519 -19.24 -17.90 -9.47
C LYS A 519 -19.80 -19.27 -9.83
N VAL A 520 -21.06 -19.35 -10.24
CA VAL A 520 -21.68 -20.59 -10.68
C VAL A 520 -21.52 -20.83 -12.20
N GLY A 521 -20.67 -20.04 -12.86
CA GLY A 521 -20.28 -20.23 -14.26
C GLY A 521 -21.17 -19.54 -15.29
N GLY A 522 -22.14 -18.73 -14.86
CA GLY A 522 -22.94 -17.86 -15.72
C GLY A 522 -22.15 -16.67 -16.26
N ARG A 523 -22.78 -15.91 -17.16
CA ARG A 523 -22.24 -14.68 -17.74
C ARG A 523 -23.27 -13.56 -17.59
N ASN A 524 -22.82 -12.43 -17.07
CA ASN A 524 -23.71 -11.30 -16.83
C ASN A 524 -23.98 -10.55 -18.14
N THR A 525 -22.91 -10.23 -18.87
CA THR A 525 -22.92 -9.45 -20.11
C THR A 525 -21.85 -9.94 -21.05
N VAL A 526 -21.99 -9.58 -22.32
CA VAL A 526 -21.05 -9.83 -23.41
C VAL A 526 -20.97 -8.57 -24.27
N LEU A 527 -19.88 -8.37 -24.99
CA LEU A 527 -19.82 -7.33 -26.01
C LEU A 527 -20.74 -7.71 -27.16
N GLU A 528 -21.60 -6.79 -27.63
CA GLU A 528 -22.50 -7.06 -28.76
C GLU A 528 -21.70 -7.48 -30.00
N ARG A 529 -20.54 -6.86 -30.20
CA ARG A 529 -19.64 -7.16 -31.33
C ARG A 529 -19.01 -8.55 -31.27
N ALA A 530 -19.05 -9.28 -30.14
CA ALA A 530 -18.59 -10.66 -30.09
C ALA A 530 -19.47 -11.63 -30.92
N PHE A 531 -20.72 -11.26 -31.22
CA PHE A 531 -21.61 -12.04 -32.09
C PHE A 531 -21.43 -11.73 -33.59
N VAL A 532 -20.67 -10.69 -33.92
CA VAL A 532 -20.36 -10.32 -35.30
C VAL A 532 -19.05 -11.00 -35.69
N ARG A 533 -19.01 -11.64 -36.86
CA ARG A 533 -17.78 -12.21 -37.41
C ARG A 533 -16.70 -11.13 -37.50
N ASN A 534 -15.56 -11.34 -36.87
CA ASN A 534 -14.48 -10.36 -36.73
C ASN A 534 -14.93 -9.01 -36.12
N GLY A 535 -15.99 -9.02 -35.32
CA GLY A 535 -16.59 -7.81 -34.76
C GLY A 535 -15.73 -7.13 -33.70
N ILE A 536 -14.84 -7.85 -33.00
CA ILE A 536 -13.87 -7.27 -32.08
C ILE A 536 -12.50 -7.34 -32.78
N PRO A 537 -12.03 -6.24 -33.39
CA PRO A 537 -10.77 -6.22 -34.12
C PRO A 537 -9.64 -6.76 -33.27
N PHE A 538 -8.70 -7.48 -33.89
CA PHE A 538 -7.55 -8.11 -33.24
C PHE A 538 -7.86 -9.25 -32.24
N VAL A 539 -9.10 -9.41 -31.77
CA VAL A 539 -9.46 -10.45 -30.79
C VAL A 539 -10.28 -11.56 -31.42
N SER A 540 -11.30 -11.24 -32.22
CA SER A 540 -12.22 -12.24 -32.77
C SER A 540 -11.85 -12.75 -34.17
N GLU A 541 -10.72 -12.29 -34.75
CA GLU A 541 -10.20 -12.73 -36.05
C GLU A 541 -9.62 -14.15 -36.02
N VAL A 542 -8.88 -14.48 -34.95
CA VAL A 542 -8.29 -15.79 -34.71
C VAL A 542 -8.44 -16.14 -33.22
N PRO A 543 -8.37 -17.43 -32.84
CA PRO A 543 -8.40 -17.84 -31.43
C PRO A 543 -7.38 -17.06 -30.61
N THR A 544 -7.86 -16.14 -29.79
CA THR A 544 -7.03 -15.23 -29.00
C THR A 544 -7.30 -15.46 -27.52
N ILE A 545 -6.24 -15.67 -26.74
CA ILE A 545 -6.30 -15.75 -25.28
C ILE A 545 -5.78 -14.45 -24.67
N ILE A 546 -6.48 -13.92 -23.66
CA ILE A 546 -6.10 -12.70 -22.95
C ILE A 546 -5.68 -13.07 -21.53
N PHE A 547 -4.45 -12.72 -21.17
CA PHE A 547 -3.88 -12.87 -19.85
C PHE A 547 -3.91 -11.56 -19.07
N GLY A 548 -4.10 -11.67 -17.77
CA GLY A 548 -3.82 -10.62 -16.79
C GLY A 548 -2.88 -11.15 -15.73
N ALA A 549 -1.87 -10.38 -15.32
CA ALA A 549 -0.91 -10.79 -14.30
C ALA A 549 -0.58 -9.64 -13.34
N ASP A 550 -0.46 -9.97 -12.05
CA ASP A 550 -0.15 -9.03 -10.98
C ASP A 550 0.68 -9.71 -9.86
N VAL A 551 1.44 -8.92 -9.11
CA VAL A 551 2.17 -9.35 -7.92
C VAL A 551 1.82 -8.44 -6.75
N THR A 552 1.31 -9.02 -5.67
CA THR A 552 1.04 -8.30 -4.42
C THR A 552 2.14 -8.56 -3.40
N HIS A 553 2.75 -7.49 -2.90
CA HIS A 553 3.76 -7.56 -1.84
C HIS A 553 3.16 -7.43 -0.43
N PRO A 554 3.85 -7.95 0.59
CA PRO A 554 3.49 -7.71 1.99
C PRO A 554 3.51 -6.22 2.37
N PRO A 555 2.69 -5.83 3.36
CA PRO A 555 2.70 -4.49 3.94
C PRO A 555 4.11 -4.02 4.37
N PRO A 556 4.38 -2.71 4.38
CA PRO A 556 5.65 -2.19 4.89
C PRO A 556 5.93 -2.62 6.34
N GLY A 557 7.13 -3.13 6.59
CA GLY A 557 7.58 -3.60 7.92
C GLY A 557 7.28 -5.06 8.23
N GLU A 558 6.74 -5.83 7.28
CA GLU A 558 6.60 -7.28 7.35
C GLU A 558 7.66 -7.94 6.47
N ASP A 559 8.78 -8.35 7.07
CA ASP A 559 10.00 -8.75 6.34
C ASP A 559 10.08 -10.25 6.01
N SER A 560 9.15 -11.05 6.52
CA SER A 560 9.16 -12.52 6.38
C SER A 560 8.04 -13.07 5.50
N ALA A 561 7.04 -12.26 5.15
CA ALA A 561 5.92 -12.72 4.32
C ALA A 561 6.32 -12.80 2.84
N SER A 562 5.83 -13.83 2.15
CA SER A 562 6.01 -14.01 0.70
C SER A 562 5.24 -12.97 -0.11
N SER A 563 5.71 -12.67 -1.31
CA SER A 563 4.87 -12.01 -2.32
C SER A 563 3.93 -13.04 -2.95
N ILE A 564 2.76 -12.61 -3.43
CA ILE A 564 1.81 -13.49 -4.12
C ILE A 564 1.68 -13.03 -5.56
N ALA A 565 2.03 -13.89 -6.51
CA ALA A 565 1.75 -13.69 -7.92
C ALA A 565 0.39 -14.28 -8.28
N ALA A 566 -0.37 -13.58 -9.11
CA ALA A 566 -1.63 -14.04 -9.67
C ALA A 566 -1.62 -13.89 -11.19
N VAL A 567 -2.00 -14.95 -11.90
CA VAL A 567 -2.13 -14.95 -13.37
C VAL A 567 -3.51 -15.46 -13.72
N VAL A 568 -4.25 -14.67 -14.50
CA VAL A 568 -5.57 -15.02 -15.03
C VAL A 568 -5.51 -15.14 -16.54
N ALA A 569 -6.36 -15.97 -17.14
CA ALA A 569 -6.56 -15.98 -18.59
C ALA A 569 -8.02 -16.20 -18.99
N SER A 570 -8.42 -15.66 -20.14
CA SER A 570 -9.74 -15.88 -20.73
C SER A 570 -9.95 -17.36 -21.07
N MET A 571 -11.18 -17.85 -20.95
CA MET A 571 -11.55 -19.27 -21.10
C MET A 571 -12.63 -19.51 -22.16
N ASP A 572 -13.15 -18.43 -22.76
CA ASP A 572 -14.12 -18.42 -23.84
C ASP A 572 -13.68 -17.45 -24.94
N TRP A 573 -13.94 -17.81 -26.19
CA TRP A 573 -13.65 -17.01 -27.38
C TRP A 573 -14.76 -17.24 -28.40
N PRO A 574 -15.27 -16.21 -29.09
CA PRO A 574 -14.78 -14.82 -29.15
C PRO A 574 -15.32 -13.87 -28.07
N GLU A 575 -16.11 -14.36 -27.11
CA GLU A 575 -16.84 -13.51 -26.15
C GLU A 575 -15.97 -12.96 -25.00
N ILE A 576 -14.90 -13.67 -24.60
CA ILE A 576 -13.88 -13.25 -23.64
C ILE A 576 -14.45 -12.74 -22.30
N THR A 577 -15.37 -13.51 -21.71
CA THR A 577 -16.06 -13.13 -20.46
C THR A 577 -15.70 -13.99 -19.25
N LYS A 578 -15.23 -15.22 -19.48
CA LYS A 578 -14.88 -16.16 -18.42
C LYS A 578 -13.37 -16.18 -18.25
N TYR A 579 -12.92 -16.07 -17.00
CA TYR A 579 -11.50 -16.13 -16.67
C TYR A 579 -11.23 -17.24 -15.66
N ARG A 580 -10.08 -17.88 -15.80
CA ARG A 580 -9.51 -18.75 -14.77
C ARG A 580 -8.28 -18.07 -14.20
N GLY A 581 -8.16 -18.08 -12.87
CA GLY A 581 -7.00 -17.57 -12.15
C GLY A 581 -6.17 -18.68 -11.53
N LEU A 582 -4.86 -18.48 -11.50
CA LEU A 582 -3.88 -19.24 -10.75
C LEU A 582 -3.10 -18.27 -9.86
N VAL A 583 -2.67 -18.75 -8.71
CA VAL A 583 -1.88 -17.98 -7.75
C VAL A 583 -0.69 -18.80 -7.29
N SER A 584 0.43 -18.15 -7.02
CA SER A 584 1.62 -18.77 -6.45
C SER A 584 2.32 -17.83 -5.47
N ALA A 585 2.87 -18.40 -4.41
CA ALA A 585 3.71 -17.66 -3.48
C ALA A 585 5.15 -17.63 -4.00
N GLN A 586 5.80 -16.48 -3.87
CA GLN A 586 7.18 -16.27 -4.32
C GLN A 586 7.97 -15.45 -3.27
N PRO A 587 9.31 -15.37 -3.40
CA PRO A 587 10.14 -14.67 -2.44
C PRO A 587 9.72 -13.23 -2.11
N HIS A 588 10.18 -12.77 -0.94
CA HIS A 588 9.82 -11.49 -0.38
C HIS A 588 10.16 -10.33 -1.33
N ARG A 589 9.17 -9.49 -1.67
CA ARG A 589 9.30 -8.30 -2.53
C ARG A 589 9.89 -8.56 -3.93
N GLN A 590 9.69 -9.75 -4.47
CA GLN A 590 10.08 -10.07 -5.84
C GLN A 590 8.97 -9.70 -6.82
N GLU A 591 9.29 -8.91 -7.84
CA GLU A 591 8.32 -8.46 -8.87
C GLU A 591 8.23 -9.43 -10.05
N ILE A 592 9.32 -10.16 -10.35
CA ILE A 592 9.31 -11.16 -11.43
C ILE A 592 8.46 -12.36 -10.98
N ILE A 593 7.52 -12.79 -11.82
CA ILE A 593 6.67 -13.95 -11.52
C ILE A 593 7.48 -15.22 -11.80
N GLU A 594 8.00 -15.85 -10.74
CA GLU A 594 8.88 -17.02 -10.89
C GLU A 594 8.16 -18.23 -11.51
N ASP A 595 6.95 -18.52 -11.04
CA ASP A 595 6.17 -19.67 -11.51
C ASP A 595 5.28 -19.34 -12.73
N LEU A 596 5.62 -18.27 -13.47
CA LEU A 596 4.92 -17.97 -14.73
C LEU A 596 5.15 -19.12 -15.72
N PHE A 597 6.40 -19.55 -15.83
CA PHE A 597 6.84 -20.71 -16.59
C PHE A 597 7.94 -21.42 -15.79
N SER A 598 7.82 -22.73 -15.63
CA SER A 598 8.80 -23.54 -14.92
C SER A 598 9.16 -24.78 -15.74
N VAL A 599 10.37 -25.32 -15.53
CA VAL A 599 10.80 -26.59 -16.12
C VAL A 599 11.29 -27.47 -14.99
N THR A 600 10.61 -28.59 -14.77
CA THR A 600 10.98 -29.58 -13.76
C THR A 600 11.60 -30.80 -14.42
N LYS A 601 12.71 -31.30 -13.89
CA LYS A 601 13.32 -32.56 -14.35
C LYS A 601 12.59 -33.73 -13.71
N ASP A 602 11.80 -34.43 -14.50
CA ASP A 602 11.15 -35.69 -14.12
C ASP A 602 12.07 -36.87 -14.45
N PRO A 603 12.35 -37.76 -13.49
CA PRO A 603 13.25 -38.91 -13.70
C PRO A 603 12.83 -39.86 -14.83
N LYS A 604 11.55 -39.90 -15.21
CA LYS A 604 11.00 -40.79 -16.25
C LYS A 604 10.68 -40.06 -17.55
N ARG A 605 10.32 -38.77 -17.48
CA ARG A 605 9.83 -37.96 -18.61
C ARG A 605 10.83 -36.90 -19.09
N GLY A 606 11.98 -36.75 -18.43
CA GLY A 606 12.95 -35.72 -18.74
C GLY A 606 12.46 -34.33 -18.33
N ASN A 607 12.72 -33.32 -19.16
CA ASN A 607 12.28 -31.94 -18.86
C ASN A 607 10.76 -31.80 -19.07
N VAL A 608 10.03 -31.55 -17.98
CA VAL A 608 8.60 -31.28 -17.99
C VAL A 608 8.37 -29.77 -17.86
N ASN A 609 7.82 -29.17 -18.91
CA ASN A 609 7.39 -27.78 -18.89
C ASN A 609 6.13 -27.64 -18.02
N GLY A 610 6.11 -26.63 -17.17
CA GLY A 610 5.07 -26.32 -16.18
C GLY A 610 4.82 -24.80 -16.07
N GLY A 611 4.32 -24.39 -14.91
CA GLY A 611 4.01 -22.99 -14.60
C GLY A 611 2.60 -22.56 -15.00
N MET A 612 2.20 -21.40 -14.48
CA MET A 612 0.83 -20.88 -14.58
C MET A 612 0.40 -20.68 -16.04
N ILE A 613 1.29 -20.20 -16.92
CA ILE A 613 0.96 -19.92 -18.31
C ILE A 613 0.55 -21.21 -19.05
N ARG A 614 1.25 -22.31 -18.80
CA ARG A 614 1.01 -23.59 -19.46
C ARG A 614 -0.34 -24.17 -19.05
N GLU A 615 -0.65 -24.16 -17.76
CA GLU A 615 -1.93 -24.65 -17.25
C GLU A 615 -3.11 -23.86 -17.80
N LEU A 616 -2.97 -22.53 -17.94
CA LEU A 616 -4.00 -21.67 -18.53
C LEU A 616 -4.18 -21.92 -20.04
N LEU A 617 -3.10 -22.15 -20.78
CA LEU A 617 -3.17 -22.51 -22.21
C LEU A 617 -3.86 -23.87 -22.42
N ILE A 618 -3.59 -24.85 -21.57
CA ILE A 618 -4.29 -26.14 -21.61
C ILE A 618 -5.77 -25.97 -21.28
N ALA A 619 -6.08 -25.19 -20.24
CA ALA A 619 -7.45 -24.92 -19.85
C ALA A 619 -8.24 -24.24 -20.98
N PHE A 620 -7.65 -23.26 -21.66
CA PHE A 620 -8.25 -22.62 -22.82
C PHE A 620 -8.53 -23.62 -23.94
N ARG A 621 -7.57 -24.47 -24.31
CA ARG A 621 -7.77 -25.49 -25.34
C ARG A 621 -8.88 -26.47 -24.97
N ARG A 622 -8.93 -26.90 -23.71
CA ARG A 622 -9.98 -27.80 -23.20
C ARG A 622 -11.37 -27.15 -23.24
N LYS A 623 -11.46 -25.83 -23.00
CA LYS A 623 -12.75 -25.11 -22.96
C LYS A 623 -13.25 -24.66 -24.33
N THR A 624 -12.35 -24.27 -25.23
CA THR A 624 -12.70 -23.73 -26.55
C THR A 624 -12.57 -24.75 -27.68
N GLY A 625 -11.89 -25.87 -27.44
CA GLY A 625 -11.51 -26.83 -28.49
C GLY A 625 -10.38 -26.33 -29.42
N ARG A 626 -9.89 -25.10 -29.24
CA ARG A 626 -8.90 -24.46 -30.12
C ARG A 626 -7.61 -24.14 -29.39
N ARG A 627 -6.49 -24.18 -30.10
CA ARG A 627 -5.23 -23.61 -29.60
C ARG A 627 -5.26 -22.11 -29.82
N PRO A 628 -4.80 -21.28 -28.86
CA PRO A 628 -4.67 -19.86 -29.12
C PRO A 628 -3.58 -19.64 -30.16
N GLU A 629 -3.89 -18.86 -31.19
CA GLU A 629 -2.95 -18.39 -32.21
C GLU A 629 -2.36 -17.03 -31.81
N ARG A 630 -2.99 -16.37 -30.84
CA ARG A 630 -2.57 -15.06 -30.34
C ARG A 630 -2.70 -14.97 -28.82
N ILE A 631 -1.70 -14.35 -28.20
CA ILE A 631 -1.65 -14.07 -26.77
C ILE A 631 -1.61 -12.55 -26.57
N LEU A 632 -2.58 -12.04 -25.82
CA LEU A 632 -2.57 -10.69 -25.27
C LEU A 632 -2.21 -10.76 -23.79
N PHE A 633 -1.14 -10.10 -23.35
CA PHE A 633 -0.67 -10.20 -21.96
C PHE A 633 -0.66 -8.83 -21.27
N TYR A 634 -1.61 -8.63 -20.36
CA TYR A 634 -1.68 -7.43 -19.53
C TYR A 634 -0.94 -7.68 -18.22
N ARG A 635 0.24 -7.08 -18.04
CA ARG A 635 0.94 -7.03 -16.76
C ARG A 635 0.59 -5.73 -16.06
N MET A 636 -0.10 -5.82 -14.91
CA MET A 636 -0.28 -4.68 -14.03
C MET A 636 1.08 -4.40 -13.37
N ALA A 637 1.62 -3.18 -13.43
CA ALA A 637 2.94 -2.85 -12.90
C ALA A 637 2.86 -1.72 -11.88
#